data_AF-A0A382XKM3-F1
#
_entry.id   AF-A0A382XKM3-F1
#
_cell.length_a   1.000
_cell.length_b   1.000
_cell.length_c   1.000
_cell.angle_alpha   90.00
_cell.angle_beta   90.00
_cell.angle_gamma   90.00
#
_symmetry.space_group_name_H-M   'P 1'
#
loop_
_entity.id
_entity.type
_entity.pdbx_description
1 polymer ?
#
loop_
_entity_poly.entity_id
_entity_poly.type
_entity_poly.pdbx_seq_one_letter_code
_entity_poly.pdbx_strand_id
1 'polypeptide(L)' 'MFVTGTRADFGKLKGLIECVKNEKQFEYGIFATGMHLLKRYDSTIHEIRKAGFTNIYPHINQDDVVG' A
#
# COMPACT_ATOMS: atom_id res chain seq x y z
N MET A 1 -10.34 -4.74 -3.40
CA MET A 1 -9.30 -3.70 -3.58
C MET A 1 -9.20 -2.87 -2.31
N PHE A 2 -8.01 -2.66 -1.77
CA PHE A 2 -7.73 -1.83 -0.60
C PHE A 2 -6.90 -0.61 -1.03
N VAL A 3 -7.22 0.57 -0.50
CA VAL A 3 -6.52 1.82 -0.83
C VAL A 3 -5.76 2.30 0.41
N THR A 4 -4.48 2.63 0.24
CA THR A 4 -3.65 3.18 1.32
C THR A 4 -2.81 4.33 0.81
N GLY A 5 -2.77 5.42 1.60
CA GLY A 5 -1.99 6.62 1.30
C GLY A 5 -0.78 6.81 2.23
N THR A 6 -0.76 6.13 3.38
CA THR A 6 0.25 6.29 4.41
C THR A 6 0.58 4.97 5.12
N ARG A 7 1.73 4.89 5.79
CA ARG A 7 2.08 3.76 6.65
C ARG A 7 1.05 3.49 7.75
N ALA A 8 0.48 4.54 8.33
CA ALA A 8 -0.50 4.41 9.41
C ALA A 8 -1.81 3.77 8.91
N ASP A 9 -2.24 4.12 7.69
CA ASP A 9 -3.42 3.52 7.08
C ASP A 9 -3.18 2.06 6.73
N PHE A 10 -2.03 1.74 6.13
CA PHE A 10 -1.63 0.36 5.89
C PHE A 10 -1.59 -0.46 7.18
N GLY A 11 -1.04 0.07 8.27
CA GLY A 11 -1.00 -0.61 9.56
C GLY A 11 -2.37 -1.01 10.10
N LYS A 12 -3.39 -0.15 9.93
CA LYS A 12 -4.77 -0.45 10.32
C LYS A 12 -5.44 -1.48 9.42
N LEU A 13 -5.12 -1.45 8.12
CA LEU A 13 -5.72 -2.36 7.13
C LEU A 13 -5.05 -3.72 7.05
N LYS A 14 -3.77 -3.83 7.46
CA LYS A 14 -2.94 -5.03 7.26
C LYS A 14 -3.65 -6.33 7.66
N GLY A 15 -4.20 -6.41 8.87
CA GLY A 15 -4.85 -7.63 9.36
C GLY A 15 -6.06 -8.05 8.51
N LEU A 16 -6.87 -7.09 8.06
CA LEU A 16 -8.00 -7.36 7.17
C LEU A 16 -7.52 -7.88 5.80
N ILE A 17 -6.45 -7.30 5.25
CA ILE A 17 -5.88 -7.74 3.98
C ILE A 17 -5.30 -9.16 4.11
N GLU A 18 -4.66 -9.49 5.24
CA GLU A 18 -4.16 -10.84 5.55
C GLU A 18 -5.29 -11.87 5.61
N CYS A 19 -6.41 -11.55 6.27
CA CYS A 19 -7.59 -12.43 6.27
C CYS A 19 -8.09 -12.67 4.85
N VAL A 20 -8.29 -11.61 4.05
CA VAL A 20 -8.78 -11.74 2.67
C VAL A 20 -7.80 -12.52 1.79
N LYS A 21 -6.48 -12.33 1.95
CA LYS A 21 -5.45 -13.07 1.21
C LYS A 21 -5.52 -14.59 1.44
N ASN A 22 -5.93 -15.02 2.63
CA ASN A 22 -5.98 -16.44 3.01
C ASN A 22 -7.30 -17.13 2.65
N GLU A 23 -8.32 -16.37 2.21
CA GLU A 23 -9.62 -16.89 1.83
C GLU A 23 -9.68 -17.26 0.35
N LYS A 24 -10.13 -18.48 0.04
CA LYS A 24 -10.16 -19.00 -1.35
C LYS A 24 -11.18 -18.32 -2.25
N GLN A 25 -12.17 -17.64 -1.67
CA GLN A 25 -13.28 -17.02 -2.40
C GLN A 25 -12.98 -15.57 -2.79
N PHE A 26 -11.87 -14.99 -2.33
CA PHE A 26 -11.55 -13.59 -2.55
C PHE A 26 -10.17 -13.42 -3.17
N GLU A 27 -10.05 -12.35 -3.95
CA GLU A 27 -8.76 -11.83 -4.40
C GLU A 27 -8.50 -10.48 -3.73
N TYR A 28 -7.25 -10.27 -3.31
CA TYR A 28 -6.83 -9.00 -2.75
C TYR A 28 -6.01 -8.20 -3.78
N GLY A 29 -6.08 -6.88 -3.63
CA GLY A 29 -5.25 -5.93 -4.34
C GLY A 29 -5.07 -4.69 -3.48
N ILE A 30 -3.88 -4.10 -3.50
CA ILE A 30 -3.52 -2.92 -2.72
C ILE A 30 -3.18 -1.79 -3.68
N PHE A 31 -4.02 -0.76 -3.74
CA PHE A 31 -3.73 0.48 -4.42
C PHE A 31 -2.96 1.41 -3.47
N ALA A 32 -1.67 1.58 -3.73
CA ALA A 32 -0.78 2.40 -2.91
C ALA A 32 -0.55 3.76 -3.58
N THR A 33 -0.85 4.84 -2.87
CA THR A 33 -0.76 6.21 -3.39
C THR A 33 -0.28 7.20 -2.33
N GLY A 34 -0.33 8.51 -2.59
CA GLY A 34 0.04 9.56 -1.65
C GLY A 34 1.48 9.44 -1.14
N MET A 35 1.67 9.54 0.17
CA MET A 35 2.99 9.55 0.81
C MET A 35 3.77 8.24 0.66
N HIS A 36 3.17 7.17 0.11
CA HIS A 36 3.87 5.93 -0.20
C HIS A 36 4.94 6.06 -1.30
N LEU A 37 4.86 7.10 -2.13
CA LEU A 37 5.63 7.19 -3.39
C LEU A 37 6.49 8.46 -3.52
N LEU A 38 6.51 9.33 -2.51
CA LEU A 38 7.36 10.53 -2.51
C LEU A 38 8.84 10.13 -2.40
N LYS A 39 9.71 10.76 -3.20
CA LYS A 39 11.14 10.37 -3.39
C LYS A 39 11.98 10.40 -2.12
N ARG A 40 11.58 11.19 -1.12
CA ARG A 40 12.19 11.21 0.21
C ARG A 40 11.85 9.98 1.07
N TYR A 41 10.94 9.12 0.58
CA TYR A 41 10.40 7.95 1.27
C TYR A 41 10.26 6.74 0.35
N ASP A 42 11.37 6.24 -0.16
CA ASP A 42 11.57 4.82 -0.55
C ASP A 42 11.03 3.78 0.49
N SER A 43 10.49 4.21 1.63
CA SER A 43 10.41 3.45 2.87
C SER A 43 9.04 2.89 3.27
N THR A 44 7.91 3.20 2.60
CA THR A 44 6.62 2.66 3.09
C THR A 44 5.95 1.67 2.14
N ILE A 45 6.08 1.81 0.81
CA ILE A 45 5.68 0.73 -0.11
C ILE A 45 6.49 -0.55 0.13
N HIS A 46 7.75 -0.41 0.57
CA HIS A 46 8.58 -1.54 0.95
C HIS A 46 8.08 -2.26 2.21
N GLU A 47 7.40 -1.59 3.14
CA GLU A 47 6.73 -2.26 4.27
C GLU A 47 5.57 -3.15 3.80
N ILE A 48 4.82 -2.71 2.78
CA ILE A 48 3.75 -3.51 2.16
C ILE A 48 4.35 -4.77 1.52
N ARG A 49 5.47 -4.63 0.79
CA ARG A 49 6.20 -5.78 0.19
C ARG A 49 6.79 -6.71 1.25
N LYS A 50 7.42 -6.16 2.31
CA LYS A 50 7.98 -6.92 3.44
C LYS A 50 6.91 -7.70 4.22
N ALA A 51 5.67 -7.20 4.25
CA ALA A 51 4.53 -7.93 4.83
C ALA A 51 4.05 -9.11 3.95
N GLY A 52 4.69 -9.37 2.80
CA GLY A 52 4.38 -10.52 1.95
C GLY A 52 3.20 -10.30 1.02
N PHE A 53 2.81 -9.05 0.76
CA PHE A 53 1.81 -8.70 -0.25
C PHE A 53 2.47 -8.48 -1.60
N THR A 54 1.86 -9.03 -2.65
CA THR A 54 2.41 -9.02 -4.01
C THR A 54 1.52 -8.27 -5.00
N ASN A 55 0.20 -8.28 -4.81
CA ASN A 55 -0.77 -7.56 -5.65
C ASN A 55 -0.84 -6.08 -5.27
N ILE A 56 0.21 -5.32 -5.60
CA ILE A 56 0.35 -3.90 -5.29
C ILE A 56 0.32 -3.07 -6.57
N TYR A 57 -0.57 -2.08 -6.61
CA TYR A 57 -0.76 -1.13 -7.70
C TYR A 57 -0.31 0.27 -7.22
N PRO A 58 0.95 0.66 -7.45
CA PRO A 58 1.44 1.98 -7.08
C PRO A 58 0.89 3.05 -8.05
N HIS A 59 0.44 4.18 -7.51
CA HIS A 59 0.00 5.34 -8.29
C HIS A 59 0.48 6.66 -7.69
N ILE A 60 1.36 7.35 -8.42
CA ILE A 60 1.90 8.66 -8.04
C ILE A 60 0.82 9.71 -8.37
N ASN A 61 0.21 10.30 -7.34
CA ASN A 61 -0.78 11.37 -7.48
C ASN A 61 -0.34 12.71 -6.89
N GLN A 62 0.91 12.79 -6.41
CA GLN A 62 1.53 14.00 -5.87
C GLN A 62 2.82 14.26 -6.65
N ASP A 63 2.86 15.38 -7.37
CA ASP A 63 4.10 15.93 -7.87
C ASP A 63 4.79 16.66 -6.72
N ASP A 64 6.05 16.31 -6.44
CA ASP A 64 6.95 17.13 -5.63
C ASP A 64 7.24 18.44 -6.38
N VAL A 65 6.25 19.30 -6.60
CA VAL A 65 6.50 20.72 -6.95
C VAL A 65 6.84 21.42 -5.64
N VAL A 66 8.10 21.28 -5.26
CA VAL A 66 8.74 22.16 -4.29
C VAL A 66 8.91 23.51 -5.00
N GLY A 67 8.03 24.46 -4.67
CA GLY A 67 8.27 25.87 -4.96
C GLY A 67 9.40 26.44 -4.10
#